data_AF-A0A1Y4TRH8-F1
#
_entry.id   AF-A0A1Y4TRH8-F1
#
_cell.length_a   1.000
_cell.length_b   1.000
_cell.length_c   1.000
_cell.angle_alpha   90.00
_cell.angle_beta   90.00
_cell.angle_gamma   90.00
#
_symmetry.space_group_name_H-M   'P 1'
#
loop_
_entity.id
_entity.type
_entity.pdbx_description
1 polymer ?
#
loop_
_entity_poly.entity_id
_entity_poly.type
_entity_poly.pdbx_seq_one_letter_code
_entity_poly.pdbx_strand_id
1 'polypeptide(L)'
;SVPQRPGKVFDGWYLDTACTRPFEGVEAGTDILELYAGWRELEGFVSDDEGHILACTSGLAVVDGLLALPGIPACTGIEAGALADVADQITEIYIPANIRYIAPGALDGLPNLMYIEVEAGNPDYYSENGILYTAGGEIVGCPVWYTGE
;
A
#
# COMPACT_ATOMS: atom_id res chain seq x y z
N SER A 1 4.38 -15.92 -15.51
CA SER A 1 4.28 -14.66 -14.75
C SER A 1 4.88 -14.89 -13.38
N VAL A 2 5.35 -13.82 -12.72
CA VAL A 2 5.74 -13.90 -11.31
C VAL A 2 4.48 -14.17 -10.47
N PRO A 3 4.52 -15.07 -9.47
CA PRO A 3 3.40 -15.28 -8.57
C PRO A 3 2.98 -13.97 -7.88
N GLN A 4 1.69 -13.85 -7.59
CA GLN A 4 1.14 -12.70 -6.88
C GLN A 4 0.42 -13.15 -5.61
N ARG A 5 0.59 -12.35 -4.56
CA ARG A 5 -0.12 -12.48 -3.29
C ARG A 5 -0.44 -11.07 -2.80
N PRO A 6 -1.70 -10.74 -2.48
CA PRO A 6 -2.03 -9.44 -1.93
C PRO A 6 -1.22 -9.16 -0.65
N GLY A 7 -0.90 -7.90 -0.42
CA GLY A 7 -0.13 -7.41 0.72
C GLY A 7 1.34 -7.81 0.73
N LYS A 8 1.84 -8.58 -0.25
CA LYS A 8 3.21 -9.10 -0.25
C LYS A 8 3.93 -8.93 -1.59
N VAL A 9 5.25 -8.84 -1.53
CA VAL A 9 6.15 -8.86 -2.68
C VAL A 9 6.78 -10.25 -2.79
N PHE A 10 6.74 -10.85 -3.98
CA PHE A 10 7.42 -12.13 -4.22
C PHE A 10 8.93 -11.98 -4.06
N ASP A 11 9.54 -12.85 -3.27
CA ASP A 11 10.97 -12.79 -2.91
C ASP A 11 11.82 -13.87 -3.61
N GLY A 12 11.18 -14.91 -4.15
CA GLY A 12 11.86 -15.98 -4.84
C GLY A 12 11.24 -17.34 -4.59
N TRP A 13 11.83 -18.35 -5.23
CA TRP A 13 11.52 -19.75 -4.96
C TRP A 13 12.58 -20.34 -4.05
N TYR A 14 12.16 -21.21 -3.13
CA TYR A 14 13.01 -21.81 -2.13
C TYR A 14 12.80 -23.32 -2.07
N LEU A 15 13.83 -24.05 -1.61
CA LEU A 15 13.83 -25.50 -1.45
C LEU A 15 13.32 -25.96 -0.07
N ASP A 16 12.97 -25.02 0.81
CA ASP A 16 12.45 -25.29 2.15
C ASP A 16 11.34 -24.30 2.53
N THR A 17 10.47 -24.75 3.43
CA THR A 17 9.32 -23.98 3.94
C THR A 17 9.72 -22.73 4.72
N ALA A 18 10.93 -22.69 5.27
CA ALA A 18 11.44 -21.52 6.00
C ALA A 18 11.97 -20.42 5.06
N CYS A 19 11.96 -20.66 3.74
CA CYS A 19 12.47 -19.74 2.72
C CYS A 19 13.93 -19.32 2.97
N THR A 20 14.79 -20.29 3.31
CA THR A 20 16.21 -20.03 3.62
C THR A 20 17.18 -20.52 2.55
N ARG A 21 16.80 -21.49 1.73
CA ARG A 21 17.62 -22.06 0.65
C ARG A 21 17.03 -21.67 -0.70
N PRO A 22 17.56 -20.64 -1.39
CA PRO A 22 17.03 -20.22 -2.67
C PRO A 22 17.16 -21.33 -3.72
N PHE A 23 16.18 -21.42 -4.60
CA PHE A 23 16.22 -22.28 -5.76
C PHE A 23 17.05 -21.61 -6.86
N GLU A 24 18.14 -22.27 -7.28
CA GLU A 24 19.07 -21.74 -8.29
C GLU A 24 18.97 -22.45 -9.65
N GLY A 25 18.27 -23.58 -9.72
CA GLY A 25 18.10 -24.33 -10.97
C GLY A 25 17.72 -25.79 -10.78
N VAL A 26 17.29 -26.43 -11.86
CA VAL A 26 16.91 -27.86 -11.88
C VAL A 26 18.16 -28.71 -12.12
N GLU A 27 18.37 -29.72 -11.28
CA GLU A 27 19.45 -30.69 -11.47
C GLU A 27 19.09 -31.75 -12.53
N ALA A 28 20.09 -32.28 -13.22
CA ALA A 28 19.87 -33.29 -14.26
C ALA A 28 19.28 -34.57 -13.65
N GLY A 29 18.11 -34.99 -14.14
CA GLY A 29 17.40 -36.17 -13.63
C GLY A 29 16.39 -35.87 -12.51
N THR A 30 16.08 -34.60 -12.23
CA THR A 30 14.94 -34.24 -11.37
C THR A 30 13.62 -34.40 -12.12
N ASP A 31 12.82 -35.40 -11.75
CA ASP A 31 11.48 -35.62 -12.32
C ASP A 31 10.39 -34.79 -11.62
N ILE A 32 10.52 -34.56 -10.31
CA ILE A 32 9.58 -33.78 -9.49
C ILE A 32 10.37 -32.87 -8.57
N LEU A 33 9.96 -31.60 -8.49
CA LEU A 33 10.56 -30.58 -7.65
C LEU A 33 9.47 -29.88 -6.83
N GLU A 34 9.63 -29.83 -5.52
CA GLU A 34 8.80 -29.04 -4.63
C GLU A 34 9.49 -27.70 -4.36
N LEU A 35 8.77 -26.60 -4.55
CA LEU A 35 9.26 -25.24 -4.34
C LEU A 35 8.32 -24.47 -3.42
N TYR A 36 8.90 -23.62 -2.59
CA TYR A 36 8.18 -22.74 -1.69
C TYR A 36 8.37 -21.30 -2.13
N ALA A 37 7.27 -20.56 -2.29
CA ALA A 37 7.31 -19.15 -2.63
C ALA A 37 7.67 -18.33 -1.38
N GLY A 38 8.77 -17.59 -1.44
CA GLY A 38 9.10 -16.58 -0.44
C GLY A 38 8.35 -15.29 -0.71
N TRP A 39 7.97 -14.61 0.37
CA TRP A 39 7.17 -13.39 0.35
C TRP A 39 7.73 -12.40 1.36
N ARG A 40 7.86 -11.13 0.96
CA ARG A 40 8.24 -10.02 1.82
C ARG A 40 7.09 -9.04 2.00
N GLU A 41 7.16 -8.27 3.07
CA GLU A 41 6.28 -7.12 3.29
C GLU A 41 6.47 -6.05 2.21
N LEU A 42 5.46 -5.20 2.07
CA LEU A 42 5.59 -3.94 1.37
C LEU A 42 6.56 -3.04 2.14
N GLU A 43 7.47 -2.35 1.45
CA GLU A 43 8.47 -1.54 2.11
C GLU A 43 7.84 -0.42 2.95
N GLY A 44 8.03 -0.47 4.27
CA GLY A 44 7.48 0.50 5.21
C GLY A 44 6.04 0.25 5.67
N PHE A 45 5.38 -0.80 5.17
CA PHE A 45 3.99 -1.09 5.49
C PHE A 45 3.79 -2.53 5.97
N VAL A 46 2.79 -2.71 6.83
CA VAL A 46 2.22 -4.01 7.18
C VAL A 46 0.86 -4.10 6.50
N SER A 47 0.59 -5.22 5.84
CA SER A 47 -0.67 -5.45 5.12
C SER A 47 -1.30 -6.80 5.46
N ASP A 48 -2.62 -6.87 5.30
CA ASP A 48 -3.40 -8.11 5.39
C ASP A 48 -3.33 -8.96 4.11
N ASP A 49 -4.12 -10.04 4.07
CA ASP A 49 -4.17 -10.97 2.94
C ASP A 49 -5.09 -10.50 1.79
N GLU A 50 -5.79 -9.37 1.97
CA GLU A 50 -6.55 -8.64 0.95
C GLU A 50 -5.70 -7.56 0.26
N GLY A 51 -4.57 -7.20 0.87
CA GLY A 51 -3.66 -6.16 0.38
C GLY A 51 -3.95 -4.77 0.93
N HIS A 52 -4.70 -4.67 2.03
CA HIS A 52 -4.93 -3.42 2.71
C HIS A 52 -3.80 -3.14 3.71
N ILE A 53 -3.36 -1.89 3.76
CA ILE A 53 -2.36 -1.43 4.72
C ILE A 53 -3.02 -1.34 6.10
N LEU A 54 -2.44 -2.05 7.07
CA LEU A 54 -2.82 -2.05 8.49
C LEU A 54 -1.98 -1.10 9.33
N ALA A 55 -0.72 -0.86 8.92
CA ALA A 55 0.19 0.04 9.62
C ALA A 55 1.28 0.56 8.68
N CYS A 56 1.64 1.84 8.83
CA CYS A 56 2.81 2.47 8.24
C CYS A 56 3.88 2.65 9.32
N THR A 57 4.98 1.89 9.23
CA THR A 57 5.92 1.69 10.37
C THR A 57 7.34 2.23 10.13
N SER A 58 7.64 2.71 8.91
CA SER A 58 8.97 3.20 8.57
C SER A 58 8.94 4.66 8.12
N GLY A 59 9.93 5.45 8.55
CA GLY A 59 10.16 6.80 8.01
C GLY A 59 10.55 6.81 6.53
N LEU A 60 10.82 5.66 5.91
CA LEU A 60 11.00 5.58 4.44
C LEU A 60 9.69 5.76 3.67
N ALA A 61 8.54 5.49 4.30
CA ALA A 61 7.24 5.65 3.65
C ALA A 61 6.80 7.12 3.55
N VAL A 62 7.30 7.98 4.45
CA VAL A 62 7.02 9.41 4.47
C VAL A 62 8.32 10.18 4.23
N VAL A 63 8.50 10.69 3.01
CA VAL A 63 9.71 11.43 2.61
C VAL A 63 9.38 12.89 2.44
N ASP A 64 10.05 13.77 3.19
CA ASP A 64 9.79 15.22 3.19
C ASP A 64 8.30 15.60 3.36
N GLY A 65 7.58 14.79 4.15
CA GLY A 65 6.16 14.97 4.43
C GLY A 65 5.21 14.33 3.42
N LEU A 66 5.72 13.80 2.31
CA LEU A 66 4.94 13.05 1.33
C LEU A 66 4.86 11.57 1.72
N LEU A 67 3.65 11.09 2.01
CA LEU A 67 3.33 9.67 2.04
C LEU A 67 2.89 9.22 0.64
N ALA A 68 3.69 8.37 -0.01
CA ALA A 68 3.28 7.69 -1.23
C ALA A 68 2.81 6.28 -0.89
N LEU A 69 1.54 5.97 -1.15
CA LEU A 69 1.06 4.59 -1.00
C LEU A 69 1.75 3.68 -2.06
N PRO A 70 1.94 2.37 -1.78
CA PRO A 70 2.63 1.47 -2.69
C PRO A 70 1.92 1.34 -4.04
N GLY A 71 2.59 1.76 -5.11
CA GLY A 71 2.14 1.68 -6.50
C GLY A 71 2.24 0.28 -7.12
N ILE A 72 1.93 -0.78 -6.37
CA ILE A 72 2.04 -2.16 -6.82
C ILE A 72 0.70 -2.91 -6.74
N PRO A 73 0.40 -3.86 -7.65
CA PRO A 73 -0.91 -4.54 -7.68
C PRO A 73 -1.27 -5.32 -6.42
N ALA A 74 -0.29 -5.70 -5.60
CA ALA A 74 -0.53 -6.40 -4.34
C ALA A 74 -1.07 -5.47 -3.23
N CYS A 75 -0.90 -4.16 -3.35
CA CYS A 75 -1.48 -3.19 -2.43
C CYS A 75 -2.80 -2.69 -3.03
N THR A 76 -3.90 -2.90 -2.34
CA THR A 76 -5.25 -2.64 -2.87
C THR A 76 -6.00 -1.62 -2.04
N GLY A 77 -5.55 -1.37 -0.80
CA GLY A 77 -6.24 -0.43 0.07
C GLY A 77 -5.50 -0.04 1.33
N ILE A 78 -6.22 0.67 2.19
CA ILE A 78 -5.75 1.13 3.49
C ILE A 78 -6.88 1.04 4.52
N GLU A 79 -6.58 0.49 5.69
CA GLU A 79 -7.51 0.34 6.81
C GLU A 79 -7.50 1.56 7.74
N ALA A 80 -8.57 1.68 8.54
CA ALA A 80 -8.68 2.74 9.53
C ALA A 80 -7.57 2.65 10.59
N GLY A 81 -6.94 3.78 10.89
CA GLY A 81 -5.84 3.85 11.87
C GLY A 81 -4.47 3.43 11.35
N ALA A 82 -4.35 3.00 10.08
CA ALA A 82 -3.10 2.55 9.50
C ALA A 82 -1.97 3.60 9.50
N LEU A 83 -2.33 4.88 9.59
CA LEU A 83 -1.39 6.01 9.55
C LEU A 83 -1.09 6.60 10.93
N ALA A 84 -1.61 6.02 12.03
CA ALA A 84 -1.53 6.60 13.36
C ALA A 84 -0.09 6.90 13.83
N ASP A 85 0.85 5.98 13.57
CA ASP A 85 2.24 6.10 14.03
C ASP A 85 3.06 7.16 13.26
N VAL A 86 2.55 7.61 12.11
CA VAL A 86 3.22 8.58 11.23
C VAL A 86 2.40 9.85 11.01
N ALA A 87 1.26 10.00 11.71
CA ALA A 87 0.28 11.05 11.45
C ALA A 87 0.87 12.47 11.45
N ASP A 88 1.75 12.77 12.43
CA ASP A 88 2.38 14.09 12.56
C ASP A 88 3.40 14.40 11.45
N GLN A 89 3.83 13.40 10.69
CA GLN A 89 4.82 13.56 9.62
C GLN A 89 4.18 13.86 8.27
N ILE A 90 2.89 13.54 8.09
CA ILE A 90 2.23 13.58 6.79
C ILE A 90 1.71 14.98 6.49
N THR A 91 2.25 15.59 5.45
CA THR A 91 1.76 16.85 4.87
C THR A 91 1.09 16.64 3.51
N GLU A 92 1.46 15.59 2.80
CA GLU A 92 0.91 15.24 1.49
C GLU A 92 0.70 13.73 1.38
N ILE A 93 -0.36 13.31 0.70
CA ILE A 93 -0.61 11.90 0.38
C ILE A 93 -0.74 11.75 -1.13
N TYR A 94 0.03 10.80 -1.69
CA TYR A 94 -0.16 10.32 -3.06
C TYR A 94 -0.83 8.94 -3.07
N ILE A 95 -1.92 8.82 -3.83
CA ILE A 95 -2.75 7.61 -3.93
C ILE A 95 -2.65 7.05 -5.36
N PRO A 96 -1.89 5.96 -5.58
CA PRO A 96 -1.79 5.31 -6.87
C PRO A 96 -3.11 4.71 -7.36
N ALA A 97 -3.17 4.44 -8.65
CA ALA A 97 -4.29 3.84 -9.35
C ALA A 97 -4.41 2.33 -9.08
N ASN A 98 -3.75 1.73 -8.10
CA ASN A 98 -4.08 0.38 -7.58
C ASN A 98 -4.86 0.41 -6.26
N ILE A 99 -4.95 1.58 -5.62
CA ILE A 99 -5.67 1.73 -4.35
C ILE A 99 -7.17 1.89 -4.65
N ARG A 100 -7.91 0.82 -4.39
CA ARG A 100 -9.35 0.63 -4.65
C ARG A 100 -10.20 0.72 -3.38
N TYR A 101 -9.55 0.62 -2.23
CA TYR A 101 -10.21 0.63 -0.94
C TYR A 101 -9.54 1.58 0.03
N ILE A 102 -10.32 2.48 0.61
CA ILE A 102 -9.90 3.37 1.69
C ILE A 102 -10.99 3.22 2.74
N ALA A 103 -10.66 2.61 3.88
CA ALA A 103 -11.60 2.43 4.97
C ALA A 103 -12.12 3.81 5.46
N PRO A 104 -13.38 3.90 5.90
CA PRO A 104 -13.90 5.12 6.51
C PRO A 104 -13.00 5.58 7.67
N GLY A 105 -12.54 6.83 7.60
CA GLY A 105 -11.65 7.44 8.59
C GLY A 105 -10.18 7.00 8.52
N ALA A 106 -9.76 6.28 7.47
CA ALA A 106 -8.35 5.92 7.28
C ALA A 106 -7.41 7.13 7.15
N LEU A 107 -7.94 8.25 6.68
CA LEU A 107 -7.20 9.52 6.53
C LEU A 107 -7.58 10.56 7.61
N ASP A 108 -8.32 10.16 8.64
CA ASP A 108 -8.64 11.04 9.76
C ASP A 108 -7.43 11.21 10.70
N GLY A 109 -7.41 12.29 11.47
CA GLY A 109 -6.41 12.49 12.52
C GLY A 109 -4.99 12.76 11.99
N LEU A 110 -4.87 13.30 10.77
CA LEU A 110 -3.61 13.74 10.17
C LEU A 110 -3.45 15.27 10.34
N PRO A 111 -2.82 15.76 11.43
CA PRO A 111 -2.90 17.16 11.85
C PRO A 111 -2.13 18.13 10.95
N ASN A 112 -1.27 17.62 10.07
CA ASN A 112 -0.46 18.43 9.17
C ASN A 112 -0.82 18.22 7.69
N LEU A 113 -1.87 17.44 7.39
CA LEU A 113 -2.24 17.12 6.01
C LEU A 113 -2.71 18.37 5.26
N MET A 114 -1.99 18.74 4.21
CA MET A 114 -2.25 19.93 3.40
C MET A 114 -2.71 19.59 1.98
N TYR A 115 -2.39 18.40 1.46
CA TYR A 115 -2.69 18.06 0.08
C TYR A 115 -2.86 16.55 -0.12
N ILE A 116 -3.83 16.14 -0.95
CA ILE A 116 -4.02 14.76 -1.39
C ILE A 116 -4.06 14.75 -2.92
N GLU A 117 -3.24 13.90 -3.52
CA GLU A 117 -3.19 13.68 -4.96
C GLU A 117 -3.52 12.23 -5.29
N VAL A 118 -4.45 12.03 -6.22
CA VAL A 118 -4.78 10.71 -6.75
C VAL A 118 -4.21 10.56 -8.15
N GLU A 119 -3.55 9.44 -8.42
CA GLU A 119 -3.05 9.11 -9.75
C GLU A 119 -4.18 9.12 -10.79
N ALA A 120 -3.92 9.77 -11.93
CA ALA A 120 -4.86 9.82 -13.04
C ALA A 120 -5.26 8.42 -13.50
N GLY A 121 -6.56 8.20 -13.70
CA GLY A 121 -7.08 6.89 -14.12
C GLY A 121 -7.38 5.94 -12.98
N ASN A 122 -7.29 6.39 -11.72
CA ASN A 122 -7.88 5.68 -10.59
C ASN A 122 -9.42 5.54 -10.81
N PRO A 123 -9.98 4.32 -10.89
CA PRO A 123 -11.40 4.08 -11.15
C PRO A 123 -12.33 4.41 -9.98
N ASP A 124 -11.84 4.44 -8.73
CA ASP A 124 -12.70 4.57 -7.55
C ASP A 124 -12.55 5.92 -6.85
N TYR A 125 -11.45 6.62 -7.10
CA TYR A 125 -11.12 7.88 -6.44
C TYR A 125 -10.55 8.90 -7.41
N TYR A 126 -10.72 10.17 -7.08
CA TYR A 126 -10.00 11.28 -7.71
C TYR A 126 -9.70 12.37 -6.66
N SER A 127 -8.74 13.24 -6.95
CA SER A 127 -8.49 14.43 -6.17
C SER A 127 -8.91 15.68 -6.93
N GLU A 128 -9.43 16.68 -6.22
CA GLU A 128 -9.64 18.03 -6.75
C GLU A 128 -9.24 19.05 -5.68
N ASN A 129 -8.38 20.01 -6.04
CA ASN A 129 -7.84 21.03 -5.14
C ASN A 129 -7.25 20.47 -3.83
N GLY A 130 -6.64 19.28 -3.88
CA GLY A 130 -6.04 18.59 -2.73
C GLY A 130 -7.03 17.84 -1.83
N ILE A 131 -8.31 17.77 -2.17
CA ILE A 131 -9.35 17.02 -1.46
C ILE A 131 -9.58 15.69 -2.19
N LEU A 132 -9.76 14.60 -1.43
CA LEU A 132 -10.02 13.28 -1.95
C LEU A 132 -11.52 13.00 -2.07
N TYR A 133 -11.94 12.53 -3.24
CA TYR A 133 -13.31 12.14 -3.54
C TYR A 133 -13.38 10.69 -4.00
N THR A 134 -14.53 10.04 -3.75
CA THR A 134 -14.93 8.84 -4.50
C THR A 134 -15.23 9.23 -5.95
N ALA A 135 -15.23 8.27 -6.88
CA ALA A 135 -15.67 8.49 -8.26
C ALA A 135 -17.13 8.99 -8.37
N GLY A 136 -17.93 8.81 -7.31
CA GLY A 136 -19.29 9.36 -7.18
C GLY A 136 -19.35 10.81 -6.70
N GLY A 137 -18.22 11.42 -6.34
CA GLY A 137 -18.12 12.80 -5.85
C GLY A 137 -18.32 12.96 -4.34
N GLU A 138 -18.30 11.87 -3.57
CA GLU A 138 -18.36 11.93 -2.11
C GLU A 138 -16.97 12.18 -1.53
N ILE A 139 -16.87 13.06 -0.53
CA ILE A 139 -15.61 13.34 0.15
C ILE A 139 -15.19 12.13 1.00
N VAL A 140 -13.95 11.69 0.83
CA VAL A 140 -13.34 10.57 1.58
C VAL A 140 -12.27 11.07 2.55
N GLY A 141 -11.55 12.13 2.20
CA GLY A 141 -10.47 12.68 3.02
C GLY A 141 -10.20 14.14 2.68
N CYS A 142 -9.93 14.93 3.72
CA CYS A 142 -9.74 16.38 3.60
C CYS A 142 -8.44 16.83 4.27
N PRO A 143 -7.72 17.79 3.67
CA PRO A 143 -6.68 18.54 4.36
C PRO A 143 -7.21 19.34 5.57
N VAL A 144 -6.32 19.70 6.48
CA VAL A 144 -6.68 20.40 7.74
C VAL A 144 -7.22 21.82 7.54
N TRP A 145 -6.95 22.43 6.39
CA TRP A 145 -7.49 23.75 6.05
C TRP A 145 -8.93 23.70 5.52
N TYR A 146 -9.45 22.51 5.20
CA TYR A 146 -10.82 22.36 4.70
C TYR A 146 -11.83 22.52 5.83
N THR A 147 -12.63 23.58 5.78
CA THR A 147 -13.63 23.89 6.82
C THR A 147 -15.04 23.40 6.49
N GLY A 148 -15.24 22.71 5.37
CA GLY A 148 -16.56 22.43 4.81
C GLY A 148 -17.24 23.68 4.23
N GLU A 149 -18.04 23.50 3.19
CA GLU A 149 -19.08 24.45 2.78
C GLU A 149 -20.46 23.92 3.21
#